data_AF-A0A0D6KD90-F1
#
_entry.id   AF-A0A0D6KD90-F1
#
_cell.length_a   1.000
_cell.length_b   1.000
_cell.length_c   1.000
_cell.angle_alpha   90.00
_cell.angle_beta   90.00
_cell.angle_gamma   90.00
#
_symmetry.space_group_name_H-M   'P 1'
#
loop_
_entity.id
_entity.type
_entity.pdbx_description
1 polymer ?
#
loop_
_entity_poly.entity_id
_entity_poly.type
_entity_poly.pdbx_seq_one_letter_code
_entity_poly.pdbx_strand_id
1 'polypeptide(L)'
;MAIATRTDSSLSATVTQTTLVNALKTAFTNAGYSSPISDYTSGTDRILVYQWDVDNTKVQGINYLRVRISNTLIIYQQLYTTWNTGTNTGTNSSSEVTYTTLAATNTIGFVSLNGSTEYKLVLITQGTTFIPLGLLVPANKPDWWDLNNWSYGFIFLTSTMQTLRTSNANPYSNTDFDYLTNTTRIANVNGQTNRRDIFSGLVLLSQSNQGSAGRTSDDVGQYCGNGSARYDTAPVFGTSQQYLVVVNAASGIIIRTA
;
A
#
# COMPACT_ATOMS: atom_id res chain seq x y z
N MET A 1 -5.00 -9.26 16.34
CA MET A 1 -4.47 -8.34 15.31
C MET A 1 -4.94 -6.94 15.67
N ALA A 2 -4.12 -5.90 15.47
CA ALA A 2 -4.50 -4.54 15.83
C ALA A 2 -5.30 -3.89 14.68
N ILE A 3 -6.47 -3.34 14.99
CA ILE A 3 -7.25 -2.48 14.08
C ILE A 3 -6.35 -1.34 13.59
N ALA A 4 -6.51 -0.90 12.34
CA ALA A 4 -5.67 0.13 11.76
C ALA A 4 -5.74 1.43 12.57
N THR A 5 -4.58 1.97 12.95
CA THR A 5 -4.53 3.37 13.38
C THR A 5 -4.52 4.26 12.14
N ARG A 6 -5.47 5.20 12.08
CA ARG A 6 -5.57 6.21 11.01
C ARG A 6 -5.08 7.57 11.52
N THR A 7 -4.17 8.19 10.77
CA THR A 7 -3.74 9.57 11.00
C THR A 7 -3.81 10.35 9.71
N ASP A 8 -4.59 11.43 9.72
CA ASP A 8 -4.76 12.31 8.57
C ASP A 8 -3.84 13.54 8.73
N SER A 9 -3.21 13.94 7.63
CA SER A 9 -2.44 15.18 7.56
C SER A 9 -2.56 15.81 6.18
N SER A 10 -2.06 17.03 6.03
CA SER A 10 -2.04 17.70 4.74
C SER A 10 -0.78 18.52 4.56
N LEU A 11 -0.41 18.72 3.30
CA LEU A 11 0.58 19.71 2.87
C LEU A 11 -0.16 20.79 2.08
N SER A 12 -0.11 22.03 2.58
CA SER A 12 -0.70 23.18 1.91
C SER A 12 -0.08 23.39 0.52
N ALA A 13 -0.81 24.11 -0.34
CA ALA A 13 -0.32 24.57 -1.65
C ALA A 13 1.04 25.29 -1.57
N THR A 14 1.66 25.51 -2.74
CA THR A 14 3.07 25.94 -2.90
C THR A 14 4.03 24.80 -2.58
N VAL A 15 3.70 23.61 -3.09
CA VAL A 15 4.46 22.38 -2.87
C VAL A 15 5.76 22.43 -3.67
N THR A 16 6.86 22.23 -2.95
CA THR A 16 8.19 21.96 -3.50
C THR A 16 8.58 20.50 -3.22
N GLN A 17 9.60 20.01 -3.92
CA GLN A 17 10.14 18.67 -3.67
C GLN A 17 10.56 18.50 -2.20
N THR A 18 11.20 19.51 -1.60
CA THR A 18 11.62 19.49 -0.20
C THR A 18 10.44 19.43 0.76
N THR A 19 9.40 20.25 0.56
CA THR A 19 8.20 20.22 1.42
C THR A 19 7.45 18.91 1.30
N LEU A 20 7.39 18.32 0.10
CA LEU A 20 6.77 17.02 -0.13
C LEU A 20 7.56 15.89 0.56
N VAL A 21 8.90 15.89 0.45
CA VAL A 21 9.76 14.92 1.14
C VAL A 21 9.58 14.98 2.65
N ASN A 22 9.52 16.18 3.23
CA ASN A 22 9.30 16.33 4.68
C ASN A 22 7.91 15.85 5.10
N ALA A 23 6.86 16.19 4.34
CA ALA A 23 5.51 15.71 4.60
C ALA A 23 5.41 14.19 4.50
N LEU A 24 6.07 13.57 3.49
CA LEU A 24 6.14 12.12 3.34
C LEU A 24 6.84 11.47 4.53
N LYS A 25 7.95 12.01 5.02
CA LYS A 25 8.62 11.48 6.23
C LYS A 25 7.66 11.41 7.41
N THR A 26 6.93 12.50 7.67
CA THR A 26 5.91 12.53 8.73
C THR A 26 4.78 11.52 8.48
N ALA A 27 4.27 11.43 7.25
CA ALA A 27 3.22 10.47 6.91
C ALA A 27 3.67 9.01 7.07
N PHE A 28 4.89 8.67 6.65
CA PHE A 28 5.47 7.34 6.84
C PHE A 28 5.68 7.00 8.33
N THR A 29 6.12 7.97 9.14
CA THR A 29 6.17 7.80 10.59
C THR A 29 4.80 7.51 11.18
N ASN A 30 3.77 8.26 10.76
CA ASN A 30 2.38 8.03 11.18
C ASN A 30 1.84 6.66 10.72
N ALA A 31 2.29 6.16 9.57
CA ALA A 31 1.97 4.82 9.08
C ALA A 31 2.72 3.69 9.81
N GLY A 32 3.60 4.01 10.77
CA GLY A 32 4.32 3.04 11.59
C GLY A 32 5.70 2.63 11.05
N TYR A 33 6.26 3.37 10.09
CA TYR A 33 7.67 3.24 9.74
C TYR A 33 8.55 4.04 10.70
N SER A 34 9.77 3.55 10.94
CA SER A 34 10.83 4.37 11.51
C SER A 34 11.31 5.44 10.52
N SER A 35 12.24 6.30 10.95
CA SER A 35 12.95 7.20 10.03
C SER A 35 13.56 6.44 8.85
N PRO A 36 13.69 7.06 7.66
CA PRO A 36 14.35 6.43 6.52
C PRO A 36 15.76 5.98 6.90
N ILE A 37 16.12 4.75 6.52
CA ILE A 37 17.49 4.22 6.69
C ILE A 37 18.46 4.82 5.66
N SER A 38 17.93 5.44 4.60
CA SER A 38 18.68 6.23 3.64
C SER A 38 17.82 7.38 3.15
N ASP A 39 18.43 8.56 3.08
CA ASP A 39 17.82 9.80 2.61
C ASP A 39 18.87 10.62 1.85
N TYR A 40 18.83 10.57 0.52
CA TYR A 40 19.89 11.12 -0.32
C TYR A 40 19.32 11.73 -1.62
N THR A 41 20.18 12.48 -2.31
CA THR A 41 19.90 12.98 -3.66
C THR A 41 20.62 12.11 -4.68
N SER A 42 19.92 11.71 -5.75
CA SER A 42 20.53 11.14 -6.95
C SER A 42 20.13 11.97 -8.16
N GLY A 43 21.09 12.69 -8.75
CA GLY A 43 20.79 13.72 -9.75
C GLY A 43 19.92 14.83 -9.16
N THR A 44 18.70 14.99 -9.67
CA THR A 44 17.70 15.96 -9.17
C THR A 44 16.67 15.33 -8.22
N ASP A 45 16.73 14.03 -8.01
CA ASP A 45 15.68 13.30 -7.32
C ASP A 45 16.03 13.09 -5.86
N ARG A 46 15.02 13.20 -5.00
CA ARG A 46 15.12 12.86 -3.58
C ARG A 46 14.66 11.43 -3.38
N ILE A 47 15.45 10.66 -2.68
CA ILE A 47 15.19 9.23 -2.44
C ILE A 47 15.14 8.99 -0.94
N LEU A 48 14.05 8.36 -0.51
CA LEU A 48 13.84 7.86 0.85
C LEU A 48 13.77 6.35 0.80
N VAL A 49 14.48 5.66 1.70
CA VAL A 49 14.39 4.22 1.85
C VAL A 49 13.95 3.87 3.25
N TYR A 50 12.85 3.16 3.36
CA TYR A 50 12.29 2.68 4.62
C TYR A 50 12.48 1.18 4.75
N GLN A 51 12.78 0.73 5.96
CA GLN A 51 12.90 -0.67 6.32
C GLN A 51 11.64 -1.11 7.07
N TRP A 52 11.17 -2.33 6.79
CA TRP A 52 10.19 -3.01 7.61
C TRP A 52 10.61 -4.45 7.89
N ASP A 53 10.92 -4.70 9.16
CA ASP A 53 11.23 -6.02 9.70
C ASP A 53 9.93 -6.78 9.94
N VAL A 54 9.69 -7.80 9.12
CA VAL A 54 8.60 -8.77 9.31
C VAL A 54 9.08 -9.88 10.24
N ASP A 55 10.30 -10.38 10.01
CA ASP A 55 11.00 -11.33 10.85
C ASP A 55 12.52 -11.18 10.65
N ASN A 56 13.19 -10.50 11.57
CA ASN A 56 14.63 -10.23 11.45
C ASN A 56 15.52 -11.48 11.66
N THR A 57 14.94 -12.64 11.99
CA THR A 57 15.67 -13.91 12.12
C THR A 57 15.82 -14.64 10.78
N LYS A 58 15.20 -14.12 9.71
CA LYS A 58 15.09 -14.75 8.39
C LYS A 58 15.81 -13.94 7.33
N VAL A 59 16.42 -14.62 6.35
CA VAL A 59 17.26 -13.98 5.32
C VAL A 59 16.50 -12.95 4.48
N GLN A 60 15.24 -13.20 4.13
CA GLN A 60 14.38 -12.28 3.39
C GLN A 60 13.28 -11.69 4.30
N GLY A 61 13.37 -11.81 5.63
CA GLY A 61 12.33 -11.34 6.53
C GLY A 61 12.28 -9.81 6.71
N ILE A 62 13.07 -9.07 5.94
CA ILE A 62 13.10 -7.61 5.91
C ILE A 62 12.74 -7.12 4.52
N ASN A 63 11.82 -6.16 4.44
CA ASN A 63 11.45 -5.48 3.21
C ASN A 63 11.99 -4.04 3.21
N TYR A 64 12.50 -3.59 2.08
CA TYR A 64 12.96 -2.22 1.90
C TYR A 64 12.12 -1.51 0.84
N LEU A 65 11.37 -0.50 1.27
CA LEU A 65 10.58 0.36 0.41
C LEU A 65 11.39 1.58 0.02
N ARG A 66 11.73 1.70 -1.26
CA ARG A 66 12.34 2.90 -1.83
C ARG A 66 11.26 3.78 -2.42
N VAL A 67 11.20 5.03 -1.96
CA VAL A 67 10.35 6.09 -2.49
C VAL A 67 11.25 7.14 -3.14
N ARG A 68 11.09 7.35 -4.45
CA ARG A 68 11.80 8.39 -5.20
C ARG A 68 10.83 9.50 -5.57
N ILE A 69 11.25 10.74 -5.38
CA ILE A 69 10.47 11.94 -5.67
C ILE A 69 11.28 12.79 -6.65
N SER A 70 10.76 12.99 -7.87
CA SER A 70 11.41 13.86 -8.85
C SER A 70 11.28 15.34 -8.49
N ASN A 71 12.08 16.20 -9.14
CA ASN A 71 11.95 17.65 -9.02
C ASN A 71 10.62 18.19 -9.59
N THR A 72 9.95 17.42 -10.45
CA THR A 72 8.61 17.69 -10.99
C THR A 72 7.48 17.12 -10.13
N LEU A 73 7.75 16.62 -8.91
CA LEU A 73 6.76 16.04 -7.99
C LEU A 73 6.09 14.76 -8.52
N ILE A 74 6.81 13.97 -9.33
CA ILE A 74 6.42 12.59 -9.64
C ILE A 74 6.95 11.68 -8.53
N ILE A 75 6.09 10.82 -8.01
CA ILE A 75 6.46 9.83 -7.01
C ILE A 75 6.62 8.47 -7.67
N TYR A 76 7.69 7.79 -7.28
CA TYR A 76 7.99 6.42 -7.66
C TYR A 76 8.12 5.56 -6.41
N GLN A 77 7.79 4.28 -6.52
CA GLN A 77 8.09 3.31 -5.47
C GLN A 77 8.67 2.01 -6.01
N GLN A 78 9.49 1.36 -5.19
CA GLN A 78 10.15 0.11 -5.52
C GLN A 78 10.43 -0.69 -4.25
N LEU A 79 10.39 -2.01 -4.38
CA LEU A 79 10.65 -2.94 -3.28
C LEU A 79 11.99 -3.63 -3.47
N TYR A 80 12.74 -3.81 -2.39
CA TYR A 80 13.95 -4.63 -2.33
C TYR A 80 13.89 -5.57 -1.12
N THR A 81 14.73 -6.60 -1.13
CA THR A 81 14.89 -7.50 0.02
C THR A 81 16.22 -7.34 0.74
N THR A 82 17.17 -6.60 0.15
CA THR A 82 18.37 -6.13 0.84
C THR A 82 18.65 -4.68 0.46
N TRP A 83 19.30 -3.95 1.35
CA TRP A 83 19.75 -2.59 1.11
C TRP A 83 21.10 -2.31 1.77
N ASN A 84 22.01 -1.69 1.04
CA ASN A 84 23.29 -1.21 1.52
C ASN A 84 23.24 0.32 1.63
N THR A 85 23.25 0.84 2.85
CA THR A 85 23.17 2.29 3.14
C THR A 85 24.45 3.05 2.77
N GLY A 86 25.60 2.38 2.69
CA GLY A 86 26.88 2.97 2.30
C GLY A 86 26.98 3.25 0.80
N THR A 87 26.39 2.38 -0.03
CA THR A 87 26.40 2.54 -1.49
C THR A 87 25.06 2.96 -2.07
N ASN A 88 24.00 3.03 -1.26
CA ASN A 88 22.63 3.30 -1.69
C ASN A 88 22.13 2.35 -2.79
N THR A 89 22.43 1.06 -2.64
CA THR A 89 22.03 0.00 -3.58
C THR A 89 21.27 -1.10 -2.85
N GLY A 90 20.39 -1.79 -3.57
CA GLY A 90 19.67 -2.96 -3.04
C GLY A 90 19.66 -4.10 -4.05
N THR A 91 19.32 -5.30 -3.59
CA THR A 91 19.18 -6.48 -4.45
C THR A 91 17.74 -6.98 -4.51
N ASN A 92 17.47 -7.86 -5.49
CA ASN A 92 16.16 -8.46 -5.73
C ASN A 92 15.05 -7.42 -5.94
N SER A 93 15.40 -6.30 -6.56
CA SER A 93 14.48 -5.19 -6.72
C SER A 93 13.27 -5.60 -7.54
N SER A 94 12.08 -5.15 -7.15
CA SER A 94 10.94 -5.12 -8.06
C SER A 94 11.21 -4.14 -9.21
N SER A 95 10.44 -4.19 -10.30
CA SER A 95 10.38 -3.06 -11.23
C SER A 95 9.78 -1.83 -10.53
N GLU A 96 10.29 -0.65 -10.84
CA GLU A 96 9.83 0.63 -10.26
C GLU A 96 8.42 0.96 -10.76
N VAL A 97 7.56 1.41 -9.84
CA VAL A 97 6.21 1.91 -10.15
C VAL A 97 6.26 3.42 -10.21
N THR A 98 5.66 4.01 -11.25
CA THR A 98 5.57 5.46 -11.45
C THR A 98 4.13 5.92 -11.26
N TYR A 99 3.92 6.96 -10.47
CA TYR A 99 2.61 7.58 -10.27
C TYR A 99 2.44 8.89 -11.05
N THR A 100 1.21 9.41 -11.04
CA THR A 100 0.88 10.70 -11.64
C THR A 100 1.60 11.85 -10.91
N THR A 101 1.98 12.87 -11.68
CA THR A 101 2.55 14.12 -11.18
C THR A 101 1.58 14.84 -10.23
N LEU A 102 2.10 15.32 -9.10
CA LEU A 102 1.36 16.20 -8.19
C LEU A 102 1.53 17.67 -8.60
N ALA A 103 0.47 18.46 -8.50
CA ALA A 103 0.48 19.89 -8.80
C ALA A 103 1.04 20.70 -7.62
N ALA A 104 1.96 21.63 -7.92
CA ALA A 104 2.55 22.50 -6.91
C ALA A 104 1.53 23.46 -6.25
N THR A 105 0.45 23.81 -6.95
CA THR A 105 -0.52 24.82 -6.53
C THR A 105 -1.67 24.30 -5.67
N ASN A 106 -1.77 22.98 -5.48
CA ASN A 106 -2.91 22.37 -4.81
C ASN A 106 -2.48 21.70 -3.50
N THR A 107 -3.34 21.77 -2.49
CA THR A 107 -3.15 21.03 -1.23
C THR A 107 -3.10 19.52 -1.49
N ILE A 108 -2.19 18.83 -0.81
CA ILE A 108 -2.06 17.37 -0.84
C ILE A 108 -2.57 16.82 0.49
N GLY A 109 -3.52 15.88 0.44
CA GLY A 109 -3.98 15.14 1.62
C GLY A 109 -3.23 13.83 1.77
N PHE A 110 -2.88 13.48 3.01
CA PHE A 110 -2.27 12.21 3.39
C PHE A 110 -3.16 11.49 4.39
N VAL A 111 -3.44 10.22 4.13
CA VAL A 111 -4.06 9.31 5.10
C VAL A 111 -3.06 8.21 5.38
N SER A 112 -2.54 8.19 6.62
CA SER A 112 -1.56 7.22 7.08
C SER A 112 -2.27 6.10 7.82
N LEU A 113 -2.07 4.86 7.40
CA LEU A 113 -2.71 3.68 7.99
C LEU A 113 -1.64 2.71 8.51
N ASN A 114 -1.67 2.46 9.82
CA ASN A 114 -0.80 1.50 10.47
C ASN A 114 -1.59 0.24 10.86
N GLY A 115 -1.50 -0.80 10.04
CA GLY A 115 -2.09 -2.12 10.27
C GLY A 115 -1.18 -3.06 11.08
N SER A 116 -0.26 -2.51 11.86
CA SER A 116 0.70 -3.23 12.70
C SER A 116 1.60 -4.19 11.90
N THR A 117 1.22 -5.47 11.81
CA THR A 117 2.00 -6.53 11.18
C THR A 117 1.60 -6.81 9.73
N GLU A 118 0.46 -6.28 9.26
CA GLU A 118 -0.07 -6.62 7.93
C GLU A 118 0.16 -5.53 6.88
N TYR A 119 0.01 -4.26 7.21
CA TYR A 119 0.29 -3.18 6.27
C TYR A 119 0.75 -1.91 6.96
N LYS A 120 1.50 -1.10 6.21
CA LYS A 120 1.88 0.26 6.57
C LYS A 120 1.73 1.12 5.33
N LEU A 121 0.69 1.94 5.28
CA LEU A 121 0.27 2.64 4.06
C LEU A 121 0.26 4.15 4.25
N VAL A 122 0.69 4.86 3.22
CA VAL A 122 0.51 6.31 3.06
C VAL A 122 -0.30 6.53 1.79
N LEU A 123 -1.53 6.99 1.97
CA LEU A 123 -2.46 7.24 0.88
C LEU A 123 -2.48 8.73 0.57
N ILE A 124 -2.03 9.10 -0.61
CA ILE A 124 -1.90 10.50 -1.03
C ILE A 124 -3.08 10.84 -1.94
N THR A 125 -3.71 11.98 -1.71
CA THR A 125 -4.82 12.50 -2.53
C THR A 125 -4.59 13.94 -2.92
N GLN A 126 -4.87 14.27 -4.18
CA GLN A 126 -4.88 15.64 -4.69
C GLN A 126 -5.86 15.74 -5.87
N GLY A 127 -7.04 16.32 -5.64
CA GLY A 127 -8.12 16.28 -6.63
C GLY A 127 -8.51 14.83 -6.94
N THR A 128 -8.41 14.42 -8.21
CA THR A 128 -8.65 13.03 -8.65
C THR A 128 -7.43 12.12 -8.52
N THR A 129 -6.24 12.68 -8.28
CA THR A 129 -5.01 11.91 -8.12
C THR A 129 -5.04 11.14 -6.81
N PHE A 130 -4.73 9.85 -6.88
CA PHE A 130 -4.58 8.98 -5.73
C PHE A 130 -3.35 8.10 -5.86
N ILE A 131 -2.48 8.14 -4.85
CA ILE A 131 -1.20 7.42 -4.85
C ILE A 131 -1.10 6.60 -3.55
N PRO A 132 -1.22 5.26 -3.64
CA PRO A 132 -0.99 4.38 -2.51
C PRO A 132 0.50 4.02 -2.41
N LEU A 133 1.17 4.52 -1.37
CA LEU A 133 2.53 4.12 -1.03
C LEU A 133 2.52 3.21 0.19
N GLY A 134 3.52 2.35 0.30
CA GLY A 134 3.67 1.49 1.48
C GLY A 134 3.80 0.03 1.12
N LEU A 135 3.69 -0.81 2.14
CA LEU A 135 3.82 -2.25 2.02
C LEU A 135 2.59 -2.95 2.59
N LEU A 136 2.20 -4.04 1.92
CA LEU A 136 1.30 -5.07 2.41
C LEU A 136 2.11 -6.36 2.59
N VAL A 137 1.94 -7.03 3.72
CA VAL A 137 2.47 -8.35 4.04
C VAL A 137 1.28 -9.18 4.53
N PRO A 138 0.71 -10.09 3.71
CA PRO A 138 -0.51 -10.81 4.05
C PRO A 138 -0.42 -11.48 5.42
N ALA A 139 -1.45 -11.32 6.26
CA ALA A 139 -1.49 -11.95 7.58
C ALA A 139 -1.47 -13.48 7.49
N ASN A 140 -2.19 -14.06 6.53
CA ASN A 140 -2.37 -15.49 6.38
C ASN A 140 -1.55 -15.99 5.18
N LYS A 141 -0.30 -16.37 5.44
CA LYS A 141 0.62 -16.99 4.48
C LYS A 141 0.54 -18.51 4.63
N PRO A 142 0.65 -19.30 3.55
CA PRO A 142 0.69 -20.76 3.67
C PRO A 142 1.91 -21.23 4.49
N ASP A 143 1.71 -22.24 5.35
CA ASP A 143 2.72 -22.71 6.33
C ASP A 143 3.99 -23.31 5.70
N TRP A 144 3.92 -23.71 4.44
CA TRP A 144 5.04 -24.27 3.67
C TRP A 144 5.94 -23.18 3.07
N TRP A 145 5.66 -21.90 3.33
CA TRP A 145 6.51 -20.79 2.93
C TRP A 145 7.42 -20.30 4.04
N ASP A 146 8.66 -20.01 3.65
CA ASP A 146 9.71 -19.53 4.56
C ASP A 146 10.22 -18.16 4.11
N LEU A 147 10.26 -17.21 5.05
CA LEU A 147 10.86 -15.89 4.87
C LEU A 147 12.39 -15.95 4.64
N ASN A 148 13.00 -17.12 4.67
CA ASN A 148 14.36 -17.30 4.15
C ASN A 148 14.45 -17.21 2.62
N ASN A 149 13.36 -17.49 1.90
CA ASN A 149 13.35 -17.57 0.43
C ASN A 149 12.61 -16.41 -0.24
N TRP A 150 11.64 -15.80 0.44
CA TRP A 150 10.84 -14.70 -0.11
C TRP A 150 10.32 -13.79 0.99
N SER A 151 10.38 -12.48 0.79
CA SER A 151 10.05 -11.46 1.80
C SER A 151 8.57 -11.19 2.01
N TYR A 152 7.69 -11.66 1.11
CA TYR A 152 6.23 -11.47 1.19
C TYR A 152 5.75 -10.02 1.28
N GLY A 153 6.62 -9.05 1.00
CA GLY A 153 6.24 -7.66 0.87
C GLY A 153 5.65 -7.39 -0.50
N PHE A 154 4.61 -6.58 -0.53
CA PHE A 154 3.96 -6.15 -1.75
C PHE A 154 3.79 -4.63 -1.75
N ILE A 155 4.13 -4.00 -2.88
CA ILE A 155 3.80 -2.61 -3.20
C ILE A 155 2.61 -2.57 -4.16
N PHE A 156 1.89 -1.45 -4.23
CA PHE A 156 0.75 -1.28 -5.13
C PHE A 156 1.23 -0.73 -6.49
N LEU A 157 0.63 -1.17 -7.60
CA LEU A 157 1.01 -0.67 -8.94
C LEU A 157 0.11 0.46 -9.40
N THR A 158 -1.12 0.52 -8.89
CA THR A 158 -2.17 1.37 -9.44
C THR A 158 -2.89 2.13 -8.32
N SER A 159 -3.58 3.20 -8.71
CA SER A 159 -4.50 3.94 -7.84
C SER A 159 -5.75 3.14 -7.44
N THR A 160 -6.05 2.05 -8.13
CA THR A 160 -7.14 1.14 -7.75
C THR A 160 -6.71 0.12 -6.71
N MET A 161 -5.41 0.02 -6.41
CA MET A 161 -4.81 -0.93 -5.46
C MET A 161 -5.12 -2.40 -5.75
N GLN A 162 -5.63 -2.75 -6.94
CA GLN A 162 -6.02 -4.11 -7.28
C GLN A 162 -4.84 -5.02 -7.65
N THR A 163 -3.78 -4.40 -8.16
CA THR A 163 -2.56 -5.07 -8.58
C THR A 163 -1.43 -4.66 -7.65
N LEU A 164 -0.66 -5.68 -7.26
CA LEU A 164 0.42 -5.65 -6.29
C LEU A 164 1.69 -6.22 -6.94
N ARG A 165 2.85 -5.78 -6.47
CA ARG A 165 4.15 -6.28 -6.93
C ARG A 165 5.02 -6.63 -5.76
N THR A 166 5.64 -7.80 -5.83
CA THR A 166 6.66 -8.24 -4.87
C THR A 166 8.08 -8.08 -5.45
N SER A 167 9.08 -8.45 -4.66
CA SER A 167 10.48 -8.44 -5.06
C SER A 167 10.80 -9.53 -6.09
N ASN A 168 11.92 -9.41 -6.79
CA ASN A 168 12.39 -10.46 -7.70
C ASN A 168 12.82 -11.74 -6.97
N ALA A 169 13.04 -11.67 -5.65
CA ALA A 169 13.25 -12.84 -4.81
C ALA A 169 11.90 -13.43 -4.40
N ASN A 170 11.23 -14.08 -5.34
CA ASN A 170 9.95 -14.72 -5.10
C ASN A 170 9.92 -16.10 -5.80
N PRO A 171 9.06 -17.01 -5.34
CA PRO A 171 9.04 -18.38 -5.83
C PRO A 171 8.24 -18.55 -7.12
N TYR A 172 7.55 -17.49 -7.56
CA TYR A 172 6.80 -17.46 -8.79
C TYR A 172 7.66 -16.84 -9.90
N SER A 173 7.41 -17.26 -11.13
CA SER A 173 8.11 -16.71 -12.30
C SER A 173 7.70 -15.26 -12.66
N ASN A 174 6.79 -14.67 -11.88
CA ASN A 174 6.22 -13.34 -12.07
C ASN A 174 6.19 -12.60 -10.72
N THR A 175 6.42 -11.29 -10.72
CA THR A 175 6.42 -10.44 -9.53
C THR A 175 5.07 -9.76 -9.25
N ASP A 176 4.13 -9.81 -10.19
CA ASP A 176 2.83 -9.15 -10.11
C ASP A 176 1.73 -10.12 -9.64
N PHE A 177 0.84 -9.58 -8.81
CA PHE A 177 -0.23 -10.28 -8.13
C PHE A 177 -1.49 -9.44 -8.21
N ASP A 178 -2.64 -10.11 -8.33
CA ASP A 178 -3.93 -9.46 -8.22
C ASP A 178 -4.70 -10.03 -7.05
N TYR A 179 -5.58 -9.23 -6.47
CA TYR A 179 -6.60 -9.79 -5.61
C TYR A 179 -7.58 -10.65 -6.42
N LEU A 180 -8.03 -11.76 -5.85
CA LEU A 180 -9.21 -12.47 -6.32
C LEU A 180 -10.43 -11.54 -6.17
N THR A 181 -10.64 -10.72 -7.18
CA THR A 181 -11.72 -9.72 -7.23
C THR A 181 -12.66 -10.08 -8.34
N ASN A 182 -13.94 -9.82 -8.11
CA ASN A 182 -14.92 -9.81 -9.17
C ASN A 182 -15.37 -8.38 -9.43
N THR A 183 -14.48 -7.62 -10.09
CA THR A 183 -14.59 -6.17 -10.34
C THR A 183 -15.97 -5.72 -10.83
N THR A 184 -16.71 -6.58 -11.52
CA THR A 184 -18.03 -6.26 -12.07
C THR A 184 -19.21 -6.66 -11.18
N ARG A 185 -19.05 -7.64 -10.28
CA ARG A 185 -20.18 -8.24 -9.53
C ARG A 185 -20.38 -7.64 -8.15
N ILE A 186 -19.35 -7.02 -7.58
CA ILE A 186 -19.44 -6.24 -6.34
C ILE A 186 -19.20 -4.75 -6.62
N ALA A 187 -19.95 -4.21 -7.57
CA ALA A 187 -19.84 -2.81 -7.97
C ALA A 187 -20.86 -1.93 -7.23
N ASN A 188 -22.13 -2.36 -7.22
CA ASN A 188 -23.27 -1.53 -6.81
C ASN A 188 -23.87 -2.01 -5.50
N VAL A 189 -24.62 -1.12 -4.86
CA VAL A 189 -25.40 -1.44 -3.65
C VAL A 189 -26.43 -2.53 -3.96
N ASN A 190 -26.76 -3.34 -2.95
CA ASN A 190 -27.84 -4.30 -3.03
C ASN A 190 -29.18 -3.56 -3.21
N GLY A 191 -29.88 -3.79 -4.33
CA GLY A 191 -31.07 -3.02 -4.70
C GLY A 191 -32.28 -3.21 -3.78
N GLN A 192 -32.36 -4.30 -3.03
CA GLN A 192 -33.46 -4.55 -2.10
C GLN A 192 -33.25 -3.84 -0.75
N THR A 193 -32.01 -3.84 -0.27
CA THR A 193 -31.68 -3.31 1.06
C THR A 193 -31.07 -1.91 1.02
N ASN A 194 -30.66 -1.45 -0.16
CA ASN A 194 -29.83 -0.26 -0.38
C ASN A 194 -28.54 -0.27 0.46
N ARG A 195 -28.02 -1.47 0.75
CA ARG A 195 -26.80 -1.67 1.54
C ARG A 195 -25.65 -2.07 0.67
N ARG A 196 -24.46 -1.84 1.19
CA ARG A 196 -23.22 -2.15 0.50
C ARG A 196 -22.60 -3.42 1.04
N ASP A 197 -22.37 -4.38 0.14
CA ASP A 197 -21.77 -5.65 0.50
C ASP A 197 -20.28 -5.47 0.77
N ILE A 198 -19.80 -6.19 1.79
CA ILE A 198 -18.41 -6.23 2.23
C ILE A 198 -17.95 -7.68 2.21
N PHE A 199 -16.81 -7.93 1.56
CA PHE A 199 -16.12 -9.22 1.59
C PHE A 199 -14.76 -9.02 2.27
N SER A 200 -14.66 -9.43 3.53
CA SER A 200 -13.43 -9.34 4.31
C SER A 200 -12.42 -10.42 3.89
N GLY A 201 -11.13 -10.08 3.95
CA GLY A 201 -10.05 -10.96 3.53
C GLY A 201 -9.88 -10.99 2.01
N LEU A 202 -8.76 -10.46 1.54
CA LEU A 202 -8.38 -10.48 0.14
C LEU A 202 -7.43 -11.64 -0.12
N VAL A 203 -7.77 -12.51 -1.08
CA VAL A 203 -6.87 -13.56 -1.55
C VAL A 203 -5.97 -12.98 -2.63
N LEU A 204 -4.66 -13.10 -2.48
CA LEU A 204 -3.67 -12.64 -3.45
C LEU A 204 -3.29 -13.79 -4.38
N LEU A 205 -3.54 -13.61 -5.67
CA LEU A 205 -3.26 -14.57 -6.73
C LEU A 205 -2.05 -14.13 -7.53
N SER A 206 -1.15 -15.05 -7.84
CA SER A 206 -0.05 -14.78 -8.76
C SER A 206 -0.56 -14.66 -10.19
N GLN A 207 -0.11 -13.65 -10.93
CA GLN A 207 -0.46 -13.47 -12.34
C GLN A 207 0.16 -14.54 -13.27
N SER A 208 1.01 -15.43 -12.76
CA SER A 208 1.54 -16.57 -13.53
C SER A 208 0.60 -17.80 -13.54
N ASN A 209 -0.59 -17.71 -12.94
CA ASN A 209 -1.51 -18.85 -12.74
C ASN A 209 -0.90 -20.00 -11.92
N GLN A 210 0.09 -19.70 -11.08
CA GLN A 210 0.81 -20.71 -10.28
C GLN A 210 0.25 -20.88 -8.86
N GLY A 211 -0.76 -20.09 -8.45
CA GLY A 211 -1.44 -20.23 -7.17
C GLY A 211 -1.66 -18.90 -6.44
N SER A 212 -1.86 -19.00 -5.13
CA SER A 212 -2.06 -17.85 -4.23
C SER A 212 -0.84 -17.58 -3.36
N ALA A 213 -0.45 -16.31 -3.24
CA ALA A 213 0.56 -15.90 -2.25
C ALA A 213 0.04 -16.04 -0.82
N GLY A 214 -1.24 -15.76 -0.60
CA GLY A 214 -1.84 -15.81 0.73
C GLY A 214 -3.13 -15.03 0.76
N ARG A 215 -3.58 -14.74 1.97
CA ARG A 215 -4.79 -13.97 2.23
C ARG A 215 -4.50 -12.89 3.26
N THR A 216 -5.07 -11.71 3.08
CA THR A 216 -5.08 -10.71 4.14
C THR A 216 -5.92 -11.19 5.33
N SER A 217 -5.84 -10.49 6.44
CA SER A 217 -6.81 -10.59 7.52
C SER A 217 -8.19 -10.11 7.07
N ASP A 218 -9.18 -10.33 7.92
CA ASP A 218 -10.51 -9.78 7.71
C ASP A 218 -10.56 -8.25 7.91
N ASP A 219 -9.47 -7.62 8.38
CA ASP A 219 -9.39 -6.16 8.55
C ASP A 219 -9.10 -5.44 7.21
N VAL A 220 -8.85 -6.17 6.12
CA VAL A 220 -8.76 -5.63 4.76
C VAL A 220 -9.73 -6.40 3.87
N GLY A 221 -10.51 -5.71 3.06
CA GLY A 221 -11.57 -6.35 2.28
C GLY A 221 -11.96 -5.64 0.99
N GLN A 222 -12.88 -6.26 0.27
CA GLN A 222 -13.58 -5.68 -0.87
C GLN A 222 -14.93 -5.13 -0.43
N TYR A 223 -15.41 -4.17 -1.22
CA TYR A 223 -16.63 -3.46 -0.98
C TYR A 223 -17.26 -3.01 -2.28
N CYS A 224 -18.59 -2.92 -2.35
CA CYS A 224 -19.24 -2.29 -3.49
C CYS A 224 -19.08 -0.76 -3.42
N GLY A 225 -17.98 -0.27 -3.98
CA GLY A 225 -17.54 1.11 -3.88
C GLY A 225 -18.13 2.08 -4.90
N ASN A 226 -18.89 1.62 -5.91
CA ASN A 226 -19.39 2.54 -6.93
C ASN A 226 -20.28 3.63 -6.30
N GLY A 227 -19.96 4.89 -6.59
CA GLY A 227 -20.66 6.05 -6.03
C GLY A 227 -20.49 6.28 -4.53
N SER A 228 -19.56 5.61 -3.85
CA SER A 228 -19.16 6.02 -2.49
C SER A 228 -18.10 7.12 -2.54
N ALA A 229 -17.96 7.91 -1.49
CA ALA A 229 -16.80 8.79 -1.39
C ALA A 229 -15.60 8.00 -0.85
N ARG A 230 -14.40 8.47 -1.22
CA ARG A 230 -13.17 7.98 -0.62
C ARG A 230 -13.10 8.51 0.81
N TYR A 231 -12.63 7.66 1.72
CA TYR A 231 -12.52 7.87 3.16
C TYR A 231 -13.83 7.96 3.94
N ASP A 232 -14.95 7.61 3.30
CA ASP A 232 -16.21 7.33 4.00
C ASP A 232 -16.05 6.10 4.91
N THR A 233 -16.93 6.03 5.90
CA THR A 233 -17.08 4.86 6.75
C THR A 233 -18.13 3.91 6.18
N ALA A 234 -17.75 2.66 5.95
CA ALA A 234 -18.62 1.54 5.61
C ALA A 234 -18.89 0.69 6.87
N PRO A 235 -20.09 0.79 7.48
CA PRO A 235 -20.43 -0.01 8.65
C PRO A 235 -20.79 -1.45 8.24
N VAL A 236 -20.43 -2.43 9.07
CA VAL A 236 -20.97 -3.79 8.96
C VAL A 236 -22.25 -3.88 9.80
N PHE A 237 -23.39 -4.03 9.12
CA PHE A 237 -24.68 -4.07 9.79
C PHE A 237 -24.77 -5.22 10.80
N GLY A 238 -25.25 -4.90 12.01
CA GLY A 238 -25.39 -5.88 13.10
C GLY A 238 -24.09 -6.13 13.88
N THR A 239 -23.01 -5.38 13.60
CA THR A 239 -21.78 -5.42 14.40
C THR A 239 -21.31 -4.00 14.73
N SER A 240 -20.26 -3.87 15.55
CA SER A 240 -19.58 -2.60 15.80
C SER A 240 -18.48 -2.28 14.78
N GLN A 241 -18.26 -3.16 13.80
CA GLN A 241 -17.15 -3.03 12.87
C GLN A 241 -17.39 -1.90 11.87
N GLN A 242 -16.34 -1.12 11.62
CA GLN A 242 -16.33 -0.03 10.67
C GLN A 242 -15.09 -0.11 9.79
N TYR A 243 -15.30 0.07 8.49
CA TYR A 243 -14.21 0.10 7.53
C TYR A 243 -14.12 1.47 6.87
N LEU A 244 -12.89 1.92 6.66
CA LEU A 244 -12.57 3.05 5.81
C LEU A 244 -12.62 2.63 4.34
N VAL A 245 -13.37 3.37 3.52
CA VAL A 245 -13.34 3.22 2.06
C VAL A 245 -12.07 3.83 1.50
N VAL A 246 -11.11 2.99 1.10
CA VAL A 246 -9.82 3.44 0.56
C VAL A 246 -9.89 3.62 -0.95
N VAL A 247 -10.51 2.67 -1.65
CA VAL A 247 -10.77 2.76 -3.09
C VAL A 247 -12.28 2.74 -3.30
N ASN A 248 -12.81 3.79 -3.94
CA ASN A 248 -14.24 4.01 -4.15
C ASN A 248 -14.69 3.73 -5.60
N ALA A 249 -14.09 2.69 -6.20
CA ALA A 249 -14.47 2.18 -7.52
C ALA A 249 -15.27 0.87 -7.38
N ALA A 250 -15.64 0.26 -8.51
CA ALA A 250 -16.18 -1.10 -8.50
C ALA A 250 -15.15 -2.09 -7.89
N SER A 251 -15.59 -3.00 -7.03
CA SER A 251 -14.71 -3.76 -6.12
C SER A 251 -13.74 -2.87 -5.33
N GLY A 252 -14.30 -1.84 -4.69
CA GLY A 252 -13.55 -0.96 -3.81
C GLY A 252 -12.79 -1.71 -2.73
N ILE A 253 -11.69 -1.12 -2.27
CA ILE A 253 -10.86 -1.65 -1.18
C ILE A 253 -11.24 -0.90 0.09
N ILE A 254 -11.42 -1.65 1.17
CA ILE A 254 -11.75 -1.14 2.48
C ILE A 254 -10.75 -1.64 3.53
N ILE A 255 -10.51 -0.83 4.56
CA ILE A 255 -9.61 -1.16 5.67
C ILE A 255 -10.31 -0.87 7.00
N ARG A 256 -10.31 -1.82 7.92
CA ARG A 256 -11.01 -1.71 9.20
C ARG A 256 -10.37 -0.66 10.11
N THR A 257 -11.19 0.21 10.68
CA THR A 257 -10.77 1.29 11.60
C THR A 257 -11.50 1.28 12.94
N ALA A 258 -12.55 0.45 13.11
CA ALA A 258 -13.18 0.14 14.40
C ALA A 258 -13.82 -1.26 14.37
#